data_AF-A0A7Z9PZ50-F1
#
_entry.id   AF-A0A7Z9PZ50-F1
#
_cell.length_a   1.000
_cell.length_b   1.000
_cell.length_c   1.000
_cell.angle_alpha   90.00
_cell.angle_beta   90.00
_cell.angle_gamma   90.00
#
_symmetry.space_group_name_H-M   'P 1'
#
loop_
_entity.id
_entity.type
_entity.pdbx_description
1 polymer ?
#
loop_
_entity_poly.entity_id
_entity_poly.type
_entity_poly.pdbx_seq_one_letter_code
_entity_poly.pdbx_strand_id
1 'polypeptide(L)'
;MDWPLTYEELEPWYGLAERELGVSGDSNRELGSPRSQDYPMPAIKTALVDRYFKEAVPGGSELFVDLPQARNSVPYAGRPRCCGSASCIPICPIGAKYDASVHVERAVAAGATLRAGTLVTRLEKGPSGNIERLHFLTGDGATGVDSANLFVVAAHAVESACLLLRSGLSNSSDQVGRNLMGASAQLSWGLSPSAVYPYRAPQATSGCMKYRSGDLRKERAGFLTTISTDGWPQYGPEKVASSFIRQGLRGKKLKEAVVDHVSRQVALVSTCEQLPHPANRVVLAGKWLDSAGLPRPAVRFEEGPYSRRGVEESGRFHQTVLEAVKAELVTHSLAADPAYNLGTTRMGHDSRTSVVDSNLQSHEHSNLYLVGSHVFPTSGTAPPTLTVAALALRLAGHLTSREPSSLPVSSW
;
A
#
# COMPACT_ATOMS: atom_id res chain seq x y z
N MET A 1 -0.74 -18.54 10.77
CA MET A 1 0.41 -18.95 9.95
C MET A 1 1.37 -17.80 10.01
N ASP A 2 2.59 -18.08 10.40
CA ASP A 2 3.64 -17.08 10.52
C ASP A 2 4.34 -16.89 9.18
N TRP A 3 5.08 -15.79 9.05
CA TRP A 3 5.96 -15.59 7.92
C TRP A 3 7.06 -16.66 7.94
N PRO A 4 7.39 -17.29 6.80
CA PRO A 4 8.52 -18.22 6.70
C PRO A 4 9.87 -17.48 6.56
N LEU A 5 9.91 -16.23 7.03
CA LEU A 5 11.01 -15.27 6.97
C LEU A 5 10.95 -14.41 8.23
N THR A 6 12.10 -14.12 8.84
CA THR A 6 12.18 -13.17 9.95
C THR A 6 12.34 -11.73 9.47
N TYR A 7 12.23 -10.77 10.40
CA TYR A 7 12.51 -9.37 10.09
C TYR A 7 13.98 -9.16 9.72
N GLU A 8 14.89 -9.80 10.44
CA GLU A 8 16.35 -9.71 10.25
C GLU A 8 16.76 -10.22 8.88
N GLU A 9 16.12 -11.28 8.37
CA GLU A 9 16.35 -11.77 7.01
C GLU A 9 15.90 -10.79 5.93
N LEU A 10 14.90 -9.94 6.22
CA LEU A 10 14.37 -8.95 5.28
C LEU A 10 14.98 -7.55 5.43
N GLU A 11 15.56 -7.21 6.58
CA GLU A 11 16.09 -5.87 6.89
C GLU A 11 17.09 -5.36 5.83
N PRO A 12 18.09 -6.15 5.38
CA PRO A 12 19.00 -5.69 4.34
C PRO A 12 18.30 -5.41 3.00
N TRP A 13 17.25 -6.16 2.69
CA TRP A 13 16.44 -5.98 1.49
C TRP A 13 15.52 -4.77 1.58
N TYR A 14 15.04 -4.42 2.78
CA TYR A 14 14.36 -3.15 3.02
C TYR A 14 15.28 -1.96 2.76
N GLY A 15 16.52 -1.98 3.28
CA GLY A 15 17.50 -0.92 3.02
C GLY A 15 17.81 -0.75 1.52
N LEU A 16 17.90 -1.85 0.77
CA LEU A 16 18.07 -1.80 -0.68
C LEU A 16 16.82 -1.27 -1.40
N ALA A 17 15.62 -1.72 -1.01
CA ALA A 17 14.37 -1.24 -1.57
C ALA A 17 14.20 0.27 -1.34
N GLU A 18 14.56 0.77 -0.16
CA GLU A 18 14.49 2.20 0.15
C GLU A 18 15.39 3.03 -0.75
N ARG A 19 16.61 2.57 -1.03
CA ARG A 19 17.51 3.22 -2.00
C ARG A 19 16.92 3.20 -3.41
N GLU A 20 16.45 2.04 -3.87
CA GLU A 20 15.88 1.91 -5.21
C GLU A 20 14.64 2.79 -5.41
N LEU A 21 13.77 2.88 -4.40
CA LEU A 21 12.55 3.69 -4.46
C LEU A 21 12.81 5.20 -4.17
N GLY A 22 13.95 5.55 -3.57
CA GLY A 22 14.23 6.89 -3.08
C GLY A 22 13.35 7.25 -1.87
N VAL A 23 13.54 6.54 -0.76
CA VAL A 23 12.82 6.79 0.49
C VAL A 23 13.53 7.87 1.31
N SER A 24 12.77 8.90 1.67
CA SER A 24 13.15 9.89 2.67
C SER A 24 12.67 9.46 4.06
N GLY A 25 13.48 9.66 5.09
CA GLY A 25 13.10 9.38 6.48
C GLY A 25 14.07 10.01 7.50
N ASP A 26 13.71 9.97 8.78
CA ASP A 26 14.59 10.41 9.86
C ASP A 26 15.36 9.20 10.41
N SER A 27 16.65 9.11 10.10
CA SER A 27 17.53 8.04 10.58
C SER A 27 17.74 8.05 12.09
N ASN A 28 17.55 9.19 12.77
CA ASN A 28 17.80 9.30 14.20
C ASN A 28 16.59 8.86 15.05
N ARG A 29 15.48 8.52 14.40
CA ARG A 29 14.24 8.15 15.07
C ARG A 29 13.95 6.66 14.89
N GLU A 30 13.89 5.94 16.01
CA GLU A 30 13.42 4.56 16.04
C GLU A 30 11.90 4.51 15.78
N LEU A 31 11.49 3.66 14.85
CA LEU A 31 10.13 3.56 14.33
C LEU A 31 9.47 2.21 14.63
N GLY A 32 10.10 1.37 15.46
CA GLY A 32 9.69 0.01 15.78
C GLY A 32 10.11 -1.00 14.71
N SER A 33 11.19 -0.71 13.99
CA SER A 33 11.72 -1.51 12.89
C SER A 33 13.22 -1.25 12.83
N PRO A 34 14.03 -2.03 13.59
CA PRO A 34 15.47 -1.78 13.75
C PRO A 34 16.20 -1.72 12.41
N ARG A 35 17.06 -0.72 12.24
CA ARG A 35 17.71 -0.44 10.95
C ARG A 35 19.22 -0.54 11.06
N SER A 36 19.84 -1.24 10.13
CA SER A 36 21.29 -1.31 9.98
C SER A 36 21.85 -0.16 9.16
N GLN A 37 20.98 0.53 8.40
CA GLN A 37 21.35 1.54 7.41
C GLN A 37 20.46 2.77 7.50
N ASP A 38 21.08 3.93 7.26
CA ASP A 38 20.38 5.22 7.15
C ASP A 38 19.39 5.24 5.99
N TYR A 39 18.36 6.09 6.11
CA TYR A 39 17.52 6.39 4.97
C TYR A 39 18.35 7.06 3.85
N PRO A 40 18.06 6.76 2.57
CA PRO A 40 18.77 7.36 1.43
C PRO A 40 18.71 8.88 1.38
N MET A 41 17.70 9.48 2.01
CA MET A 41 17.45 10.91 2.05
C MET A 41 16.90 11.33 3.42
N PRO A 42 17.15 12.58 3.85
CA PRO A 42 16.57 13.11 5.08
C PRO A 42 15.04 13.21 4.97
N ALA A 43 14.34 13.24 6.10
CA ALA A 43 12.89 13.33 6.15
C ALA A 43 12.32 14.52 5.35
N ILE A 44 11.10 14.36 4.83
CA ILE A 44 10.32 15.47 4.29
C ILE A 44 10.02 16.45 5.44
N LYS A 45 10.16 17.75 5.19
CA LYS A 45 9.84 18.78 6.19
C LYS A 45 8.41 18.62 6.71
N THR A 46 8.28 18.65 8.03
CA THR A 46 6.99 18.56 8.74
C THR A 46 6.00 19.62 8.24
N ALA A 47 4.77 19.20 7.94
CA ALA A 47 3.72 20.10 7.47
C ALA A 47 3.24 21.05 8.58
N LEU A 48 2.54 22.14 8.20
CA LEU A 48 1.97 23.07 9.18
C LEU A 48 0.89 22.40 10.04
N VAL A 49 0.02 21.60 9.43
CA VAL A 49 -1.01 20.81 10.14
C VAL A 49 -0.37 19.82 11.10
N ASP A 50 0.71 19.16 10.70
CA ASP A 50 1.43 18.23 11.58
C ASP A 50 2.00 18.93 12.81
N ARG A 51 2.63 20.10 12.63
CA ARG A 51 3.14 20.91 13.75
C ARG A 51 2.03 21.31 14.72
N TYR A 52 0.86 21.69 14.19
CA TYR A 52 -0.30 22.00 15.00
C TYR A 52 -0.69 20.84 15.93
N PHE A 53 -0.77 19.61 15.41
CA PHE A 53 -1.03 18.43 16.26
C PHE A 53 0.10 18.14 17.25
N LYS A 54 1.37 18.24 16.81
CA LYS A 54 2.54 17.99 17.67
C LYS A 54 2.63 18.96 18.85
N GLU A 55 2.18 20.20 18.67
CA GLU A 55 2.20 21.26 19.68
C GLU A 55 0.95 21.23 20.58
N ALA A 56 -0.24 20.97 20.02
CA ALA A 56 -1.50 21.06 20.75
C ALA A 56 -1.87 19.79 21.53
N VAL A 57 -1.40 18.62 21.10
CA VAL A 57 -1.70 17.35 21.77
C VAL A 57 -0.67 17.10 22.89
N PRO A 58 -1.06 16.72 24.12
CA PRO A 58 -0.12 16.38 25.17
C PRO A 58 0.85 15.26 24.76
N GLY A 59 2.17 15.53 24.80
CA GLY A 59 3.20 14.62 24.29
C GLY A 59 3.14 14.44 22.76
N GLY A 60 2.59 15.42 22.04
CA GLY A 60 2.31 15.33 20.61
C GLY A 60 3.56 15.16 19.75
N SER A 61 4.70 15.72 20.16
CA SER A 61 5.97 15.59 19.43
C SER A 61 6.56 14.18 19.51
N GLU A 62 6.26 13.44 20.58
CA GLU A 62 6.62 12.03 20.72
C GLU A 62 5.59 11.12 20.04
N LEU A 63 4.30 11.50 20.12
CA LEU A 63 3.17 10.73 19.61
C LEU A 63 3.10 10.74 18.08
N PHE A 64 3.30 11.92 17.47
CA PHE A 64 3.27 12.11 16.02
C PHE A 64 4.69 12.28 15.49
N VAL A 65 5.15 11.26 14.76
CA VAL A 65 6.48 11.21 14.16
C VAL A 65 6.40 11.42 12.66
N ASP A 66 7.46 11.98 12.07
CA ASP A 66 7.56 12.08 10.61
C ASP A 66 7.68 10.67 10.03
N LEU A 67 6.89 10.37 8.99
CA LEU A 67 6.83 9.03 8.40
C LEU A 67 7.78 8.90 7.20
N PRO A 68 8.44 7.74 7.03
CA PRO A 68 9.27 7.48 5.87
C PRO A 68 8.42 7.31 4.62
N GLN A 69 8.89 7.86 3.50
CA GLN A 69 8.10 7.98 2.27
C GLN A 69 9.01 7.89 1.05
N ALA A 70 8.58 7.15 0.01
CA ALA A 70 9.24 7.11 -1.30
C ALA A 70 9.01 8.43 -2.05
N ARG A 71 9.64 9.50 -1.56
CA ARG A 71 9.51 10.87 -2.02
C ARG A 71 10.81 11.62 -1.81
N ASN A 72 11.21 12.36 -2.83
CA ASN A 72 12.44 13.09 -2.85
C ASN A 72 12.38 14.34 -1.95
N SER A 73 13.09 14.34 -0.81
CA SER A 73 13.31 15.53 0.03
C SER A 73 14.45 16.41 -0.51
N VAL A 74 15.33 15.82 -1.31
CA VAL A 74 16.36 16.43 -2.15
C VAL A 74 16.29 15.80 -3.54
N PRO A 75 16.86 16.40 -4.61
CA PRO A 75 17.00 15.70 -5.89
C PRO A 75 17.70 14.34 -5.69
N TYR A 76 17.14 13.29 -6.26
CA TYR A 76 17.62 11.92 -6.07
C TYR A 76 17.27 11.13 -7.32
N ALA A 77 18.18 10.25 -7.76
CA ALA A 77 17.87 9.32 -8.85
C ALA A 77 17.46 9.95 -10.19
N GLY A 78 18.01 11.11 -10.54
CA GLY A 78 17.57 11.87 -11.72
C GLY A 78 16.16 12.48 -11.60
N ARG A 79 15.49 12.35 -10.45
CA ARG A 79 14.15 12.87 -10.18
C ARG A 79 14.18 14.11 -9.28
N PRO A 80 13.29 15.09 -9.48
CA PRO A 80 13.35 16.36 -8.75
C PRO A 80 12.93 16.22 -7.29
N ARG A 81 13.29 17.21 -6.47
CA ARG A 81 12.77 17.38 -5.11
C ARG A 81 11.26 17.64 -5.13
N CYS A 82 10.54 17.14 -4.12
CA CYS A 82 9.14 17.46 -3.92
C CYS A 82 8.90 18.99 -3.81
N CYS A 83 7.94 19.48 -4.61
CA CYS A 83 7.48 20.86 -4.57
C CYS A 83 6.25 21.09 -3.67
N GLY A 84 5.72 20.04 -3.03
CA GLY A 84 4.54 20.12 -2.17
C GLY A 84 3.22 20.32 -2.93
N SER A 85 3.05 19.67 -4.09
CA SER A 85 1.86 19.82 -4.96
C SER A 85 0.52 19.41 -4.32
N ALA A 86 0.54 18.77 -3.15
CA ALA A 86 -0.64 18.20 -2.47
C ALA A 86 -1.47 17.22 -3.33
N SER A 87 -0.90 16.66 -4.39
CA SER A 87 -1.60 15.83 -5.38
C SER A 87 -1.04 14.40 -5.49
N CYS A 88 -0.29 13.92 -4.48
CA CYS A 88 0.41 12.63 -4.50
C CYS A 88 -0.48 11.44 -4.91
N ILE A 89 -1.78 11.57 -4.65
CA ILE A 89 -2.90 10.77 -5.10
C ILE A 89 -3.86 11.77 -5.77
N PRO A 90 -4.22 11.57 -7.05
CA PRO A 90 -3.89 10.39 -7.85
C PRO A 90 -2.50 10.45 -8.51
N ILE A 91 -1.89 11.63 -8.68
CA ILE A 91 -0.69 11.77 -9.52
C ILE A 91 0.25 12.90 -9.07
N CYS A 92 1.53 12.55 -8.90
CA CYS A 92 2.59 13.54 -8.73
C CYS A 92 2.96 14.14 -10.10
N PRO A 93 2.82 15.45 -10.31
CA PRO A 93 3.00 16.06 -11.64
C PRO A 93 4.45 16.15 -12.10
N ILE A 94 5.42 15.91 -11.20
CA ILE A 94 6.84 16.13 -11.47
C ILE A 94 7.70 14.88 -11.17
N GLY A 95 7.10 13.73 -10.85
CA GLY A 95 7.84 12.52 -10.53
C GLY A 95 8.68 12.57 -9.25
N ALA A 96 8.41 13.53 -8.34
CA ALA A 96 9.13 13.64 -7.06
C ALA A 96 8.77 12.54 -6.05
N LYS A 97 7.56 11.96 -6.16
CA LYS A 97 7.16 10.73 -5.46
C LYS A 97 7.43 9.55 -6.39
N TYR A 98 7.90 8.43 -5.85
CA TYR A 98 8.12 7.22 -6.64
C TYR A 98 6.80 6.69 -7.21
N ASP A 99 6.87 6.21 -8.44
CA ASP A 99 5.92 5.30 -9.04
C ASP A 99 6.67 4.26 -9.88
N ALA A 100 5.99 3.16 -10.22
CA ALA A 100 6.63 2.01 -10.83
C ALA A 100 7.15 2.26 -12.26
N SER A 101 6.77 3.36 -12.94
CA SER A 101 7.32 3.66 -14.26
C SER A 101 8.83 3.79 -14.23
N VAL A 102 9.40 4.25 -13.11
CA VAL A 102 10.85 4.37 -12.90
C VAL A 102 11.57 3.05 -13.15
N HIS A 103 11.09 1.94 -12.56
CA HIS A 103 11.73 0.63 -12.74
C HIS A 103 11.33 -0.07 -14.04
N VAL A 104 10.16 0.24 -14.60
CA VAL A 104 9.78 -0.23 -15.94
C VAL A 104 10.72 0.36 -17.00
N GLU A 105 10.95 1.67 -16.96
CA GLU A 105 11.86 2.37 -17.86
C GLU A 105 13.30 1.84 -17.74
N ARG A 106 13.77 1.59 -16.51
CA ARG A 106 15.09 0.99 -16.26
C ARG A 106 15.21 -0.42 -16.82
N ALA A 107 14.20 -1.25 -16.59
CA ALA A 107 14.21 -2.62 -17.10
C ALA A 107 14.28 -2.63 -18.63
N VAL A 108 13.49 -1.78 -19.29
CA VAL A 108 13.51 -1.63 -20.75
C VAL A 108 14.87 -1.12 -21.25
N ALA A 109 15.44 -0.09 -20.59
CA ALA A 109 16.77 0.42 -20.93
C ALA A 109 17.87 -0.65 -20.75
N ALA A 110 17.69 -1.58 -19.80
CA ALA A 110 18.59 -2.71 -19.58
C ALA A 110 18.35 -3.91 -20.54
N GLY A 111 17.38 -3.81 -21.44
CA GLY A 111 17.10 -4.82 -22.47
C GLY A 111 15.83 -5.67 -22.26
N ALA A 112 15.03 -5.39 -21.24
CA ALA A 112 13.73 -6.06 -21.07
C ALA A 112 12.73 -5.61 -22.16
N THR A 113 11.89 -6.54 -22.63
CA THR A 113 10.81 -6.22 -23.57
C THR A 113 9.50 -5.97 -22.81
N LEU A 114 8.97 -4.75 -22.91
CA LEU A 114 7.64 -4.41 -22.39
C LEU A 114 6.57 -4.60 -23.47
N ARG A 115 5.56 -5.43 -23.18
CA ARG A 115 4.38 -5.62 -24.03
C ARG A 115 3.13 -5.06 -23.35
N ALA A 116 2.92 -3.75 -23.49
CA ALA A 116 1.71 -3.10 -22.98
C ALA A 116 0.46 -3.57 -23.74
N GLY A 117 -0.71 -3.44 -23.10
CA GLY A 117 -1.98 -3.86 -23.71
C GLY A 117 -2.05 -5.37 -24.02
N THR A 118 -1.27 -6.19 -23.32
CA THR A 118 -1.23 -7.65 -23.49
C THR A 118 -1.70 -8.32 -22.19
N LEU A 119 -2.92 -8.85 -22.20
CA LEU A 119 -3.55 -9.53 -21.07
C LEU A 119 -3.18 -11.01 -21.07
N VAL A 120 -2.48 -11.48 -20.04
CA VAL A 120 -2.22 -12.92 -19.86
C VAL A 120 -3.51 -13.61 -19.39
N THR A 121 -4.04 -14.49 -20.22
CA THR A 121 -5.34 -15.14 -20.02
C THR A 121 -5.22 -16.53 -19.37
N ARG A 122 -4.09 -17.22 -19.52
CA ARG A 122 -3.86 -18.55 -18.93
C ARG A 122 -2.37 -18.89 -18.91
N LEU A 123 -1.94 -19.58 -17.87
CA LEU A 123 -0.68 -20.31 -17.83
C LEU A 123 -0.96 -21.80 -18.03
N GLU A 124 -0.04 -22.50 -18.67
CA GLU A 124 -0.20 -23.91 -18.99
C GLU A 124 1.02 -24.71 -18.58
N LYS A 125 0.77 -25.81 -17.85
CA LYS A 125 1.79 -26.79 -17.47
C LYS A 125 1.96 -27.86 -18.53
N GLY A 126 3.19 -28.30 -18.72
CA GLY A 126 3.52 -29.47 -19.53
C GLY A 126 3.41 -30.79 -18.77
N PRO A 127 3.77 -31.91 -19.43
CA PRO A 127 3.75 -33.25 -18.83
C PRO A 127 4.67 -33.41 -17.62
N SER A 128 5.75 -32.62 -17.56
CA SER A 128 6.70 -32.61 -16.44
C SER A 128 6.15 -31.95 -15.17
N GLY A 129 4.99 -31.29 -15.26
CA GLY A 129 4.43 -30.47 -14.19
C GLY A 129 4.94 -29.03 -14.16
N ASN A 130 5.99 -28.68 -14.91
CA ASN A 130 6.47 -27.30 -15.04
C ASN A 130 5.59 -26.48 -15.99
N ILE A 131 5.61 -25.15 -15.81
CA ILE A 131 4.91 -24.23 -16.71
C ILE A 131 5.72 -24.13 -18.02
N GLU A 132 5.04 -24.26 -19.15
CA GLU A 132 5.69 -24.24 -20.47
C GLU A 132 5.16 -23.10 -21.35
N ARG A 133 3.91 -22.69 -21.15
CA ARG A 133 3.25 -21.70 -22.02
C ARG A 133 2.45 -20.66 -21.25
N LEU A 134 2.45 -19.44 -21.76
CA LEU A 134 1.49 -18.39 -21.40
C LEU A 134 0.63 -18.06 -22.61
N HIS A 135 -0.67 -17.97 -22.40
CA HIS A 135 -1.66 -17.55 -23.38
C HIS A 135 -2.01 -16.09 -23.11
N PHE A 136 -2.15 -15.29 -24.15
CA PHE A 136 -2.47 -13.87 -24.03
C PHE A 136 -3.50 -13.40 -25.05
N LEU A 137 -4.13 -12.26 -24.72
CA LEU A 137 -5.02 -11.48 -25.56
C LEU A 137 -4.47 -10.05 -25.64
N THR A 138 -4.25 -9.52 -26.83
CA THR A 138 -3.83 -8.13 -27.03
C THR A 138 -5.02 -7.19 -27.13
N GLY A 139 -4.78 -5.89 -26.92
CA GLY A 139 -5.83 -4.86 -26.93
C GLY A 139 -6.58 -4.70 -28.25
N ASP A 140 -6.02 -5.16 -29.36
CA ASP A 140 -6.67 -5.25 -30.69
C ASP A 140 -7.47 -6.55 -30.90
N GLY A 141 -7.50 -7.43 -29.89
CA GLY A 141 -8.25 -8.68 -29.90
C GLY A 141 -7.48 -9.90 -30.40
N ALA A 142 -6.20 -9.77 -30.79
CA ALA A 142 -5.42 -10.92 -31.21
C ALA A 142 -5.06 -11.84 -30.02
N THR A 143 -5.13 -13.15 -30.24
CA THR A 143 -4.69 -14.14 -29.25
C THR A 143 -3.34 -14.73 -29.64
N GLY A 144 -2.55 -15.13 -28.65
CA GLY A 144 -1.26 -15.75 -28.90
C GLY A 144 -0.74 -16.55 -27.72
N VAL A 145 0.38 -17.22 -27.96
CA VAL A 145 1.03 -18.12 -27.01
C VAL A 145 2.53 -17.89 -27.06
N ASP A 146 3.14 -17.70 -25.90
CA ASP A 146 4.59 -17.67 -25.74
C ASP A 146 5.06 -18.77 -24.78
N SER A 147 6.35 -19.06 -24.84
CA SER A 147 7.05 -19.92 -23.89
C SER A 147 8.19 -19.18 -23.21
N ALA A 148 8.55 -19.64 -22.02
CA ALA A 148 9.69 -19.13 -21.26
C ALA A 148 10.27 -20.26 -20.40
N ASN A 149 11.52 -20.10 -19.97
CA ASN A 149 12.14 -21.05 -19.05
C ASN A 149 11.63 -20.85 -17.61
N LEU A 150 11.27 -19.61 -17.26
CA LEU A 150 10.87 -19.19 -15.92
C LEU A 150 9.71 -18.20 -16.01
N PHE A 151 8.76 -18.33 -15.08
CA PHE A 151 7.54 -17.53 -15.02
C PHE A 151 7.46 -16.81 -13.68
N VAL A 152 7.19 -15.49 -13.70
CA VAL A 152 6.96 -14.68 -12.50
C VAL A 152 5.59 -14.01 -12.61
N VAL A 153 4.71 -14.27 -11.63
CA VAL A 153 3.39 -13.65 -11.55
C VAL A 153 3.43 -12.49 -10.56
N ALA A 154 3.17 -11.27 -11.06
CA ALA A 154 3.18 -10.02 -10.30
C ALA A 154 1.93 -9.14 -10.56
N ALA A 155 0.77 -9.78 -10.76
CA ALA A 155 -0.48 -9.16 -11.21
C ALA A 155 -1.40 -8.72 -10.06
N HIS A 156 -0.86 -8.15 -8.96
CA HIS A 156 -1.61 -7.78 -7.74
C HIS A 156 -2.48 -8.89 -7.12
N ALA A 157 -3.13 -8.63 -5.99
CA ALA A 157 -3.74 -9.72 -5.22
C ALA A 157 -4.97 -10.39 -5.85
N VAL A 158 -5.77 -9.66 -6.63
CA VAL A 158 -6.97 -10.25 -7.24
C VAL A 158 -6.58 -10.96 -8.53
N GLU A 159 -5.86 -10.30 -9.44
CA GLU A 159 -5.58 -10.89 -10.75
C GLU A 159 -4.52 -12.01 -10.71
N SER A 160 -3.56 -11.98 -9.78
CA SER A 160 -2.69 -13.15 -9.55
C SER A 160 -3.50 -14.40 -9.16
N ALA A 161 -4.51 -14.24 -8.29
CA ALA A 161 -5.37 -15.36 -7.90
C ALA A 161 -6.27 -15.82 -9.05
N CYS A 162 -6.90 -14.88 -9.76
CA CYS A 162 -7.73 -15.20 -10.92
C CYS A 162 -6.95 -15.93 -12.01
N LEU A 163 -5.73 -15.47 -12.33
CA LEU A 163 -4.86 -16.11 -13.32
C LEU A 163 -4.57 -17.57 -12.94
N LEU A 164 -4.17 -17.84 -11.70
CA LEU A 164 -3.86 -19.19 -11.23
C LEU A 164 -5.11 -20.09 -11.20
N LEU A 165 -6.25 -19.57 -10.72
CA LEU A 165 -7.52 -20.31 -10.71
C LEU A 165 -7.98 -20.67 -12.12
N ARG A 166 -7.90 -19.75 -13.10
CA ARG A 166 -8.26 -20.03 -14.51
C ARG A 166 -7.30 -21.03 -15.15
N SER A 167 -6.05 -21.02 -14.70
CA SER A 167 -5.00 -21.92 -15.18
C SER A 167 -5.06 -23.30 -14.54
N GLY A 168 -5.74 -23.44 -13.39
CA GLY A 168 -5.76 -24.67 -12.60
C GLY A 168 -4.40 -25.01 -12.00
N LEU A 169 -3.65 -23.99 -11.54
CA LEU A 169 -2.28 -24.11 -11.07
C LEU A 169 -2.14 -23.73 -9.59
N SER A 170 -1.15 -24.32 -8.91
CA SER A 170 -0.73 -23.98 -7.55
C SER A 170 -1.85 -24.01 -6.49
N ASN A 171 -2.89 -24.82 -6.69
CA ASN A 171 -4.10 -24.82 -5.85
C ASN A 171 -4.50 -26.20 -5.30
N SER A 172 -3.57 -27.16 -5.24
CA SER A 172 -3.81 -28.45 -4.56
C SER A 172 -4.13 -28.28 -3.07
N SER A 173 -3.64 -27.20 -2.45
CA SER A 173 -3.92 -26.79 -1.07
C SER A 173 -5.23 -26.01 -0.89
N ASP A 174 -5.95 -25.73 -1.99
CA ASP A 174 -7.12 -24.83 -2.04
C ASP A 174 -6.83 -23.43 -1.45
N GLN A 175 -5.57 -22.98 -1.44
CA GLN A 175 -5.19 -21.68 -0.88
C GLN A 175 -5.24 -20.52 -1.87
N VAL A 176 -5.22 -20.78 -3.18
CA VAL A 176 -5.32 -19.72 -4.18
C VAL A 176 -6.65 -19.00 -4.06
N GLY A 177 -6.57 -17.69 -3.97
CA GLY A 177 -7.68 -16.79 -3.76
C GLY A 177 -8.14 -16.70 -2.31
N ARG A 178 -7.80 -17.62 -1.41
CA ARG A 178 -8.20 -17.57 0.00
C ARG A 178 -7.38 -16.57 0.80
N ASN A 179 -7.90 -16.23 1.98
CA ASN A 179 -7.22 -15.38 2.96
C ASN A 179 -6.99 -13.97 2.45
N LEU A 180 -7.89 -13.50 1.57
CA LEU A 180 -7.91 -12.12 1.13
C LEU A 180 -8.02 -11.23 2.36
N MET A 181 -7.04 -10.36 2.49
CA MET A 181 -6.96 -9.33 3.52
C MET A 181 -6.94 -7.97 2.82
N GLY A 182 -7.43 -6.96 3.53
CA GLY A 182 -7.21 -5.55 3.24
C GLY A 182 -6.88 -4.79 4.51
N ALA A 183 -7.23 -3.51 4.55
CA ALA A 183 -7.21 -2.71 5.77
C ALA A 183 -8.52 -1.96 5.95
N SER A 184 -9.17 -2.19 7.09
CA SER A 184 -10.27 -1.33 7.49
C SER A 184 -9.71 -0.01 7.97
N ALA A 185 -10.32 1.09 7.55
CA ALA A 185 -9.84 2.41 7.94
C ALA A 185 -10.90 3.24 8.65
N GLN A 186 -10.46 3.92 9.71
CA GLN A 186 -11.23 4.95 10.40
C GLN A 186 -10.78 6.30 9.87
N LEU A 187 -11.74 7.11 9.40
CA LEU A 187 -11.52 8.50 9.06
C LEU A 187 -12.23 9.38 10.09
N SER A 188 -11.52 10.38 10.58
CA SER A 188 -12.11 11.42 11.43
C SER A 188 -11.72 12.79 10.90
N TRP A 189 -12.69 13.71 10.89
CA TRP A 189 -12.52 15.06 10.38
C TRP A 189 -13.13 16.07 11.35
N GLY A 190 -12.57 17.27 11.42
CA GLY A 190 -13.13 18.39 12.17
C GLY A 190 -12.55 19.73 11.74
N LEU A 191 -12.97 20.79 12.42
CA LEU A 191 -12.44 22.15 12.26
C LEU A 191 -11.66 22.57 13.49
N SER A 192 -10.38 22.88 13.37
CA SER A 192 -9.63 23.53 14.45
C SER A 192 -10.19 24.91 14.78
N PRO A 193 -10.01 25.45 16.00
CA PRO A 193 -10.45 26.81 16.35
C PRO A 193 -9.72 27.92 15.56
N SER A 194 -8.54 27.63 15.05
CA SER A 194 -7.68 28.54 14.29
C SER A 194 -7.22 27.92 12.97
N ALA A 195 -6.81 28.76 12.01
CA ALA A 195 -6.33 28.29 10.72
C ALA A 195 -5.02 27.50 10.84
N VAL A 196 -5.02 26.29 10.29
CA VAL A 196 -3.87 25.35 10.23
C VAL A 196 -3.36 25.14 8.80
N TYR A 197 -4.07 25.70 7.81
CA TYR A 197 -3.76 25.71 6.38
C TYR A 197 -3.32 24.33 5.84
N PRO A 198 -4.25 23.37 5.74
CA PRO A 198 -4.02 22.15 4.96
C PRO A 198 -3.74 22.52 3.49
N TYR A 199 -3.44 21.52 2.67
CA TYR A 199 -3.05 21.61 1.26
C TYR A 199 -1.66 22.20 0.99
N ARG A 200 -0.85 22.39 2.04
CA ARG A 200 0.50 23.00 1.96
C ARG A 200 1.63 22.00 2.23
N ALA A 201 1.45 20.77 1.80
CA ALA A 201 2.39 19.67 1.96
C ALA A 201 1.95 18.50 1.06
N PRO A 202 2.78 17.45 0.93
CA PRO A 202 2.26 16.15 0.53
C PRO A 202 1.15 15.66 1.47
N GLN A 203 0.19 14.89 0.94
CA GLN A 203 -1.10 14.57 1.59
C GLN A 203 -1.00 13.85 2.94
N ALA A 204 0.15 13.26 3.26
CA ALA A 204 0.50 12.78 4.58
C ALA A 204 2.01 12.95 4.80
N THR A 205 2.41 13.39 5.99
CA THR A 205 3.83 13.56 6.35
C THR A 205 4.17 13.02 7.73
N SER A 206 3.24 13.11 8.68
CA SER A 206 3.41 12.57 10.04
C SER A 206 2.28 11.62 10.44
N GLY A 207 2.53 10.82 11.47
CA GLY A 207 1.53 9.91 12.02
C GLY A 207 1.89 9.34 13.39
N CYS A 208 0.92 8.67 13.99
CA CYS A 208 1.07 7.94 15.25
C CYS A 208 1.28 6.45 14.97
N MET A 209 2.39 5.92 15.48
CA MET A 209 2.79 4.53 15.33
C MET A 209 2.71 3.71 16.63
N LYS A 210 2.28 4.35 17.73
CA LYS A 210 2.23 3.77 19.08
C LYS A 210 1.41 2.48 19.14
N TYR A 211 0.32 2.39 18.37
CA TYR A 211 -0.64 1.29 18.44
C TYR A 211 -0.41 0.18 17.41
N ARG A 212 0.78 0.16 16.77
CA ARG A 212 1.15 -0.86 15.78
C ARG A 212 1.55 -2.19 16.42
N SER A 213 2.03 -2.19 17.66
CA SER A 213 2.56 -3.36 18.38
C SER A 213 2.08 -3.37 19.84
N GLY A 214 2.48 -4.39 20.61
CA GLY A 214 2.15 -4.56 22.03
C GLY A 214 1.07 -5.61 22.32
N ASP A 215 0.89 -5.92 23.61
CA ASP A 215 0.04 -7.03 24.08
C ASP A 215 -1.42 -6.93 23.67
N LEU A 216 -1.94 -5.71 23.50
CA LEU A 216 -3.32 -5.47 23.05
C LEU A 216 -3.60 -6.08 21.67
N ARG A 217 -2.56 -6.44 20.90
CA ARG A 217 -2.71 -7.18 19.63
C ARG A 217 -3.27 -8.59 19.79
N LYS A 218 -3.26 -9.16 21.00
CA LYS A 218 -3.96 -10.42 21.33
C LYS A 218 -5.48 -10.24 21.31
N GLU A 219 -5.96 -9.02 21.53
CA GLU A 219 -7.37 -8.70 21.71
C GLU A 219 -7.96 -7.91 20.54
N ARG A 220 -7.21 -7.02 19.90
CA ARG A 220 -7.69 -6.17 18.79
C ARG A 220 -6.61 -5.92 17.75
N ALA A 221 -7.03 -5.53 16.55
CA ALA A 221 -6.09 -5.10 15.52
C ALA A 221 -5.21 -3.93 15.98
N GLY A 222 -3.94 -3.99 15.61
CA GLY A 222 -3.07 -2.82 15.63
C GLY A 222 -3.49 -1.83 14.54
N PHE A 223 -3.12 -0.56 14.71
CA PHE A 223 -3.38 0.46 13.70
C PHE A 223 -2.25 1.49 13.64
N LEU A 224 -2.13 2.12 12.47
CA LEU A 224 -1.26 3.27 12.22
C LEU A 224 -2.16 4.46 11.87
N THR A 225 -2.00 5.57 12.57
CA THR A 225 -2.75 6.81 12.29
C THR A 225 -1.87 7.76 11.50
N THR A 226 -2.40 8.37 10.44
CA THR A 226 -1.77 9.45 9.69
C THR A 226 -2.54 10.75 9.90
N ILE A 227 -1.79 11.86 9.97
CA ILE A 227 -2.37 13.19 9.87
C ILE A 227 -2.56 13.47 8.37
N SER A 228 -3.80 13.67 7.96
CA SER A 228 -4.11 14.07 6.57
C SER A 228 -3.89 15.56 6.42
N THR A 229 -3.11 15.92 5.41
CA THR A 229 -2.81 17.33 5.09
C THR A 229 -3.63 17.82 3.90
N ASP A 230 -4.55 17.03 3.36
CA ASP A 230 -5.28 17.28 2.12
C ASP A 230 -6.78 17.57 2.31
N GLY A 231 -7.21 17.77 3.56
CA GLY A 231 -8.58 18.19 3.95
C GLY A 231 -9.74 17.29 3.46
N TRP A 232 -9.42 16.16 2.82
CA TRP A 232 -10.23 15.11 2.19
C TRP A 232 -11.34 15.55 1.19
N PRO A 233 -11.65 14.76 0.13
CA PRO A 233 -12.61 15.14 -0.91
C PRO A 233 -14.06 15.32 -0.45
N GLN A 234 -14.47 14.85 0.72
CA GLN A 234 -15.85 15.06 1.23
C GLN A 234 -16.08 16.51 1.67
N TYR A 235 -15.03 17.19 2.11
CA TYR A 235 -15.09 18.57 2.60
C TYR A 235 -14.05 19.46 1.91
N GLY A 236 -13.56 19.07 0.73
CA GLY A 236 -12.65 19.90 -0.04
C GLY A 236 -13.26 21.25 -0.48
N PRO A 237 -12.43 22.19 -0.95
CA PRO A 237 -12.85 23.57 -1.25
C PRO A 237 -14.06 23.67 -2.18
N GLU A 238 -14.15 22.79 -3.18
CA GLU A 238 -15.25 22.75 -4.14
C GLU A 238 -16.60 22.38 -3.49
N LYS A 239 -16.61 21.38 -2.59
CA LYS A 239 -17.83 20.96 -1.89
C LYS A 239 -18.25 21.98 -0.84
N VAL A 240 -17.30 22.57 -0.12
CA VAL A 240 -17.55 23.66 0.83
C VAL A 240 -18.15 24.87 0.12
N ALA A 241 -17.55 25.29 -1.00
CA ALA A 241 -18.08 26.37 -1.83
C ALA A 241 -19.49 26.06 -2.32
N SER A 242 -19.73 24.84 -2.83
CA SER A 242 -21.04 24.39 -3.29
C SER A 242 -22.09 24.43 -2.16
N SER A 243 -21.72 24.05 -0.94
CA SER A 243 -22.59 24.12 0.23
C SER A 243 -22.96 25.55 0.59
N PHE A 244 -21.97 26.45 0.66
CA PHE A 244 -22.21 27.86 0.97
C PHE A 244 -22.98 28.60 -0.14
N ILE A 245 -22.79 28.21 -1.41
CA ILE A 245 -23.61 28.71 -2.53
C ILE A 245 -25.08 28.33 -2.33
N ARG A 246 -25.39 27.09 -1.92
CA ARG A 246 -26.76 26.66 -1.62
C ARG A 246 -27.37 27.43 -0.44
N GLN A 247 -26.54 27.90 0.49
CA GLN A 247 -26.95 28.76 1.61
C GLN A 247 -27.07 30.25 1.24
N GLY A 248 -26.88 30.61 -0.04
CA GLY A 248 -27.05 31.98 -0.52
C GLY A 248 -25.80 32.86 -0.48
N LEU A 249 -24.65 32.35 -0.04
CA LEU A 249 -23.40 33.12 -0.05
C LEU A 249 -22.93 33.36 -1.49
N ARG A 250 -22.47 34.57 -1.79
CA ARG A 250 -21.95 34.99 -3.10
C ARG A 250 -20.75 35.92 -2.95
N GLY A 251 -19.99 36.10 -4.04
CA GLY A 251 -18.91 37.09 -4.14
C GLY A 251 -17.90 37.00 -2.99
N LYS A 252 -17.55 38.16 -2.42
CA LYS A 252 -16.56 38.28 -1.33
C LYS A 252 -16.91 37.44 -0.10
N LYS A 253 -18.17 37.43 0.34
CA LYS A 253 -18.63 36.65 1.50
C LYS A 253 -18.44 35.15 1.31
N LEU A 254 -18.71 34.63 0.10
CA LEU A 254 -18.45 33.23 -0.22
C LEU A 254 -16.95 32.90 -0.14
N LYS A 255 -16.11 33.76 -0.73
CA LYS A 255 -14.65 33.56 -0.69
C LYS A 255 -14.12 33.52 0.74
N GLU A 256 -14.52 34.48 1.57
CA GLU A 256 -14.10 34.56 2.97
C GLU A 256 -14.56 33.34 3.77
N ALA A 257 -15.81 32.92 3.62
CA ALA A 257 -16.34 31.73 4.30
C ALA A 257 -15.62 30.44 3.87
N VAL A 258 -15.35 30.27 2.57
CA VAL A 258 -14.60 29.11 2.06
C VAL A 258 -13.18 29.10 2.62
N VAL A 259 -12.48 30.24 2.58
CA VAL A 259 -11.10 30.33 3.11
C VAL A 259 -11.06 30.04 4.59
N ASP A 260 -11.95 30.64 5.39
CA ASP A 260 -12.04 30.38 6.83
C ASP A 260 -12.25 28.88 7.09
N HIS A 261 -13.28 28.29 6.49
CA HIS A 261 -13.63 26.90 6.71
C HIS A 261 -12.51 25.94 6.28
N VAL A 262 -12.00 26.08 5.05
CA VAL A 262 -10.96 25.19 4.48
C VAL A 262 -9.65 25.32 5.25
N SER A 263 -9.27 26.53 5.66
CA SER A 263 -8.01 26.76 6.37
C SER A 263 -7.97 26.11 7.76
N ARG A 264 -9.12 25.75 8.32
CA ARG A 264 -9.28 25.16 9.67
C ARG A 264 -9.47 23.64 9.63
N GLN A 265 -9.43 23.00 8.47
CA GLN A 265 -9.71 21.56 8.39
C GLN A 265 -8.57 20.74 8.97
N VAL A 266 -8.93 19.78 9.81
CA VAL A 266 -8.04 18.77 10.36
C VAL A 266 -8.62 17.39 10.13
N ALA A 267 -7.77 16.42 9.81
CA ALA A 267 -8.20 15.05 9.53
C ALA A 267 -7.18 14.03 10.00
N LEU A 268 -7.69 12.88 10.47
CA LEU A 268 -6.92 11.73 10.89
C LEU A 268 -7.44 10.49 10.16
N VAL A 269 -6.54 9.66 9.67
CA VAL A 269 -6.86 8.38 9.03
C VAL A 269 -6.08 7.28 9.70
N SER A 270 -6.76 6.28 10.24
CA SER A 270 -6.13 5.07 10.78
C SER A 270 -6.38 3.89 9.88
N THR A 271 -5.33 3.15 9.53
CA THR A 271 -5.43 1.83 8.87
C THR A 271 -5.26 0.73 9.90
N CYS A 272 -6.23 -0.17 10.00
CA CYS A 272 -6.26 -1.26 10.96
C CYS A 272 -5.94 -2.58 10.28
N GLU A 273 -5.15 -3.41 10.97
CA GLU A 273 -4.80 -4.74 10.49
C GLU A 273 -6.03 -5.63 10.31
N GLN A 274 -6.01 -6.45 9.26
CA GLN A 274 -6.91 -7.57 9.09
C GLN A 274 -6.15 -8.89 9.07
N LEU A 275 -6.62 -9.84 9.90
CA LEU A 275 -6.07 -11.19 9.95
C LEU A 275 -6.53 -12.02 8.73
N PRO A 276 -5.71 -13.00 8.30
CA PRO A 276 -6.10 -13.91 7.24
C PRO A 276 -7.30 -14.75 7.67
N HIS A 277 -8.35 -14.80 6.85
CA HIS A 277 -9.50 -15.67 7.05
C HIS A 277 -9.79 -16.49 5.79
N PRO A 278 -9.81 -17.83 5.82
CA PRO A 278 -9.97 -18.65 4.62
C PRO A 278 -11.27 -18.43 3.83
N ALA A 279 -12.33 -17.94 4.49
CA ALA A 279 -13.59 -17.61 3.81
C ALA A 279 -13.54 -16.28 3.07
N ASN A 280 -12.61 -15.38 3.44
CA ASN A 280 -12.35 -14.17 2.66
C ASN A 280 -11.55 -14.61 1.45
N ARG A 281 -12.18 -14.59 0.28
CA ARG A 281 -11.57 -15.16 -0.91
C ARG A 281 -12.00 -14.52 -2.22
N VAL A 282 -11.10 -14.58 -3.19
CA VAL A 282 -11.37 -14.36 -4.60
C VAL A 282 -11.71 -15.71 -5.24
N VAL A 283 -12.79 -15.75 -6.03
CA VAL A 283 -13.15 -16.88 -6.89
C VAL A 283 -13.52 -16.38 -8.27
N LEU A 284 -13.58 -17.30 -9.24
CA LEU A 284 -14.03 -16.98 -10.60
C LEU A 284 -15.55 -17.01 -10.66
N ALA A 285 -16.15 -15.91 -11.11
CA ALA A 285 -17.58 -15.78 -11.31
C ALA A 285 -17.99 -16.45 -12.63
N GLY A 286 -18.15 -17.78 -12.63
CA GLY A 286 -18.25 -18.58 -13.87
C GLY A 286 -19.24 -18.09 -14.93
N LYS A 287 -20.39 -17.51 -14.54
CA LYS A 287 -21.40 -17.00 -15.49
C LYS A 287 -21.21 -15.53 -15.91
N TRP A 288 -20.36 -14.78 -15.21
CA TRP A 288 -20.18 -13.35 -15.42
C TRP A 288 -18.81 -13.11 -16.01
N LEU A 289 -18.76 -12.80 -17.30
CA LEU A 289 -17.52 -12.54 -18.01
C LEU A 289 -17.21 -11.03 -18.03
N ASP A 290 -15.93 -10.69 -18.09
CA ASP A 290 -15.47 -9.33 -18.37
C ASP A 290 -15.49 -9.05 -19.89
N SER A 291 -15.02 -7.87 -20.29
CA SER A 291 -14.94 -7.48 -21.70
C SER A 291 -13.94 -8.30 -22.52
N ALA A 292 -13.05 -9.05 -21.88
CA ALA A 292 -12.11 -9.96 -22.52
C ALA A 292 -12.65 -11.41 -22.60
N GLY A 293 -13.90 -11.63 -22.17
CA GLY A 293 -14.51 -12.97 -22.15
C GLY A 293 -13.98 -13.86 -21.02
N LEU A 294 -13.26 -13.30 -20.05
CA LEU A 294 -12.74 -14.05 -18.90
C LEU A 294 -13.72 -14.00 -17.72
N PRO A 295 -13.83 -15.06 -16.91
CA PRO A 295 -14.63 -15.01 -15.68
C PRO A 295 -14.18 -13.88 -14.76
N ARG A 296 -15.12 -13.00 -14.39
CA ARG A 296 -14.86 -11.88 -13.49
C ARG A 296 -14.44 -12.37 -12.10
N PRO A 297 -13.63 -11.60 -11.36
CA PRO A 297 -13.43 -11.86 -9.95
C PRO A 297 -14.75 -11.69 -9.17
N ALA A 298 -15.13 -12.71 -8.41
CA ALA A 298 -16.11 -12.60 -7.34
C ALA A 298 -15.38 -12.61 -6.00
N VAL A 299 -15.59 -11.55 -5.22
CA VAL A 299 -14.96 -11.38 -3.91
C VAL A 299 -15.97 -11.70 -2.83
N ARG A 300 -15.64 -12.65 -1.96
CA ARG A 300 -16.28 -12.81 -0.66
C ARG A 300 -15.35 -12.20 0.38
N PHE A 301 -15.86 -11.25 1.15
CA PHE A 301 -15.06 -10.59 2.17
C PHE A 301 -15.95 -10.20 3.34
N GLU A 302 -15.49 -10.55 4.53
CA GLU A 302 -16.14 -10.19 5.78
C GLU A 302 -15.07 -9.67 6.75
N GLU A 303 -15.35 -8.52 7.36
CA GLU A 303 -14.52 -8.00 8.42
C GLU A 303 -14.81 -8.77 9.72
N GLY A 304 -13.75 -9.30 10.34
CA GLY A 304 -13.85 -10.01 11.61
C GLY A 304 -13.93 -9.08 12.83
N PRO A 305 -14.39 -9.60 13.99
CA PRO A 305 -14.49 -8.82 15.22
C PRO A 305 -13.14 -8.28 15.72
N TYR A 306 -12.02 -8.94 15.37
CA TYR A 306 -10.67 -8.47 15.68
C TYR A 306 -10.35 -7.10 15.07
N SER A 307 -10.61 -6.95 13.76
CA SER A 307 -10.38 -5.71 13.03
C SER A 307 -11.37 -4.63 13.46
N ARG A 308 -12.65 -4.98 13.65
CA ARG A 308 -13.66 -4.04 14.17
C ARG A 308 -13.25 -3.40 15.50
N ARG A 309 -12.76 -4.20 16.46
CA ARG A 309 -12.27 -3.66 17.74
C ARG A 309 -11.07 -2.71 17.57
N GLY A 310 -10.20 -2.96 16.60
CA GLY A 310 -9.09 -2.06 16.26
C GLY A 310 -9.58 -0.74 15.66
N VAL A 311 -10.56 -0.81 14.75
CA VAL A 311 -11.21 0.35 14.15
C VAL A 311 -11.93 1.20 15.21
N GLU A 312 -12.73 0.58 16.07
CA GLU A 312 -13.39 1.25 17.19
C GLU A 312 -12.38 1.98 18.09
N GLU A 313 -11.28 1.30 18.44
CA GLU A 313 -10.24 1.91 19.25
C GLU A 313 -9.53 3.07 18.55
N SER A 314 -9.28 2.95 17.24
CA SER A 314 -8.72 4.04 16.45
C SER A 314 -9.68 5.24 16.39
N GLY A 315 -11.00 5.00 16.39
CA GLY A 315 -12.03 6.04 16.49
C GLY A 315 -11.99 6.76 17.84
N ARG A 316 -11.87 6.02 18.95
CA ARG A 316 -11.68 6.61 20.29
C ARG A 316 -10.41 7.43 20.37
N PHE A 317 -9.30 6.91 19.82
CA PHE A 317 -8.04 7.63 19.76
C PHE A 317 -8.18 8.93 18.95
N HIS A 318 -8.81 8.89 17.77
CA HIS A 318 -9.07 10.08 16.98
C HIS A 318 -9.92 11.11 17.73
N GLN A 319 -10.95 10.67 18.45
CA GLN A 319 -11.79 11.54 19.27
C GLN A 319 -10.95 12.27 20.33
N THR A 320 -10.12 11.54 21.09
CA THR A 320 -9.23 12.15 22.10
C THR A 320 -8.26 13.17 21.48
N VAL A 321 -7.69 12.87 20.31
CA VAL A 321 -6.79 13.79 19.60
C VAL A 321 -7.55 15.04 19.13
N LEU A 322 -8.75 14.88 18.57
CA LEU A 322 -9.57 15.99 18.10
C LEU A 322 -10.09 16.88 19.25
N GLU A 323 -10.40 16.29 20.40
CA GLU A 323 -10.72 17.02 21.64
C GLU A 323 -9.52 17.83 22.15
N ALA A 324 -8.31 17.24 22.14
CA ALA A 324 -7.10 17.92 22.58
C ALA A 324 -6.79 19.18 21.75
N VAL A 325 -7.06 19.14 20.44
CA VAL A 325 -6.95 20.30 19.55
C VAL A 325 -8.21 21.17 19.52
N LYS A 326 -9.22 20.84 20.33
CA LYS A 326 -10.51 21.56 20.45
C LYS A 326 -11.24 21.68 19.11
N ALA A 327 -11.22 20.62 18.30
CA ALA A 327 -11.90 20.61 17.02
C ALA A 327 -13.43 20.71 17.16
N GLU A 328 -14.05 21.46 16.27
CA GLU A 328 -15.49 21.63 16.11
C GLU A 328 -16.00 20.77 14.93
N LEU A 329 -17.31 20.52 14.87
CA LEU A 329 -17.95 19.77 13.78
C LEU A 329 -17.30 18.40 13.52
N VAL A 330 -16.89 17.72 14.58
CA VAL A 330 -16.21 16.43 14.50
C VAL A 330 -17.13 15.38 13.89
N THR A 331 -16.61 14.66 12.89
CA THR A 331 -17.27 13.53 12.26
C THR A 331 -16.36 12.32 12.23
N HIS A 332 -16.96 11.14 12.37
CA HIS A 332 -16.32 9.85 12.27
C HIS A 332 -16.99 9.02 11.19
N SER A 333 -16.20 8.39 10.34
CA SER A 333 -16.70 7.49 9.30
C SER A 333 -15.74 6.36 9.04
N LEU A 334 -16.28 5.20 8.69
CA LEU A 334 -15.48 4.13 8.12
C LEU A 334 -15.11 4.49 6.67
N ALA A 335 -13.84 4.32 6.33
CA ALA A 335 -13.43 4.39 4.94
C ALA A 335 -13.98 3.16 4.20
N ALA A 336 -14.60 3.39 3.03
CA ALA A 336 -15.21 2.34 2.23
C ALA A 336 -14.19 1.48 1.46
N ASP A 337 -12.93 1.90 1.40
CA ASP A 337 -11.87 1.28 0.59
C ASP A 337 -10.84 0.57 1.51
N PRO A 338 -10.55 -0.72 1.27
CA PRO A 338 -9.55 -1.47 2.04
C PRO A 338 -8.10 -0.95 1.93
N ALA A 339 -7.85 0.13 1.17
CA ALA A 339 -6.56 0.79 0.90
C ALA A 339 -5.55 -0.08 0.12
N TYR A 340 -5.47 -1.38 0.40
CA TYR A 340 -4.62 -2.36 -0.26
C TYR A 340 -5.23 -3.76 -0.15
N ASN A 341 -4.91 -4.66 -1.09
CA ASN A 341 -5.38 -6.05 -1.13
C ASN A 341 -4.20 -7.03 -1.09
N LEU A 342 -4.32 -8.13 -0.36
CA LEU A 342 -3.20 -9.03 -0.10
C LEU A 342 -3.62 -10.44 0.39
N GLY A 343 -2.64 -11.36 0.47
CA GLY A 343 -2.78 -12.70 1.05
C GLY A 343 -3.38 -13.81 0.19
N THR A 344 -3.80 -13.52 -1.04
CA THR A 344 -4.51 -14.47 -1.92
C THR A 344 -3.68 -15.63 -2.45
N THR A 345 -2.35 -15.61 -2.28
CA THR A 345 -1.44 -16.72 -2.61
C THR A 345 -0.32 -16.81 -1.57
N ARG A 346 -0.69 -16.73 -0.29
CA ARG A 346 0.24 -16.60 0.85
C ARG A 346 1.42 -17.59 0.82
N MET A 347 2.58 -17.11 1.26
CA MET A 347 3.78 -17.91 1.48
C MET A 347 3.70 -18.72 2.77
N GLY A 348 4.48 -19.80 2.88
CA GLY A 348 4.60 -20.62 4.09
C GLY A 348 5.56 -21.80 3.90
N HIS A 349 5.82 -22.56 4.97
CA HIS A 349 6.71 -23.72 4.92
C HIS A 349 6.02 -25.01 4.44
N ASP A 350 4.70 -25.10 4.56
CA ASP A 350 3.93 -26.32 4.29
C ASP A 350 3.05 -26.14 3.06
N SER A 351 3.34 -26.92 2.01
CA SER A 351 2.60 -26.92 0.74
C SER A 351 1.11 -27.22 0.88
N ARG A 352 0.67 -27.81 2.00
CA ARG A 352 -0.75 -28.06 2.30
C ARG A 352 -1.49 -26.82 2.77
N THR A 353 -0.79 -25.77 3.19
CA THR A 353 -1.39 -24.59 3.82
C THR A 353 -0.94 -23.24 3.23
N SER A 354 0.05 -23.25 2.33
CA SER A 354 0.51 -22.11 1.53
C SER A 354 0.56 -22.42 0.03
N VAL A 355 0.80 -21.37 -0.78
CA VAL A 355 0.93 -21.47 -2.26
C VAL A 355 2.39 -21.44 -2.69
N VAL A 356 3.20 -20.65 -1.98
CA VAL A 356 4.64 -20.48 -2.24
C VAL A 356 5.48 -20.68 -0.99
N ASP A 357 6.75 -21.01 -1.18
CA ASP A 357 7.73 -21.09 -0.11
C ASP A 357 8.33 -19.71 0.27
N SER A 358 9.35 -19.72 1.13
CA SER A 358 10.06 -18.50 1.54
C SER A 358 10.85 -17.84 0.40
N ASN A 359 11.15 -18.55 -0.68
CA ASN A 359 11.80 -18.02 -1.89
C ASN A 359 10.80 -17.54 -2.93
N LEU A 360 9.51 -17.49 -2.58
CA LEU A 360 8.41 -17.11 -3.45
C LEU A 360 8.19 -18.08 -4.62
N GLN A 361 8.76 -19.28 -4.53
CA GLN A 361 8.60 -20.34 -5.51
C GLN A 361 7.30 -21.11 -5.24
N SER A 362 6.54 -21.46 -6.27
CA SER A 362 5.39 -22.32 -6.11
C SER A 362 5.78 -23.68 -5.56
N HIS A 363 5.07 -24.17 -4.55
CA HIS A 363 5.28 -25.52 -4.04
C HIS A 363 5.02 -26.62 -5.07
N GLU A 364 4.22 -26.34 -6.11
CA GLU A 364 3.82 -27.31 -7.13
C GLU A 364 4.65 -27.23 -8.42
N HIS A 365 5.30 -26.10 -8.69
CA HIS A 365 5.92 -25.81 -9.99
C HIS A 365 7.29 -25.16 -9.80
N SER A 366 8.35 -25.89 -10.15
CA SER A 366 9.73 -25.47 -9.90
C SER A 366 10.16 -24.21 -10.67
N ASN A 367 9.48 -23.87 -11.77
CA ASN A 367 9.80 -22.71 -12.59
C ASN A 367 8.76 -21.57 -12.50
N LEU A 368 7.87 -21.60 -11.50
CA LEU A 368 6.86 -20.58 -11.27
C LEU A 368 7.11 -19.85 -9.94
N TYR A 369 7.21 -18.53 -10.01
CA TYR A 369 7.40 -17.65 -8.85
C TYR A 369 6.26 -16.64 -8.76
N LEU A 370 5.87 -16.27 -7.55
CA LEU A 370 4.79 -15.32 -7.30
C LEU A 370 5.31 -14.18 -6.43
N VAL A 371 5.22 -12.94 -6.88
CA VAL A 371 5.73 -11.79 -6.12
C VAL A 371 4.72 -10.66 -6.08
N GLY A 372 4.44 -10.17 -4.89
CA GLY A 372 3.44 -9.14 -4.67
C GLY A 372 2.85 -9.21 -3.27
N SER A 373 1.91 -8.34 -2.96
CA SER A 373 1.23 -8.37 -1.66
C SER A 373 0.37 -9.64 -1.48
N HIS A 374 0.03 -10.35 -2.56
CA HIS A 374 -0.69 -11.62 -2.48
C HIS A 374 0.05 -12.73 -1.75
N VAL A 375 1.38 -12.69 -1.67
CA VAL A 375 2.13 -13.71 -0.94
C VAL A 375 2.19 -13.48 0.56
N PHE A 376 1.59 -12.40 1.09
CA PHE A 376 1.74 -12.04 2.50
C PHE A 376 0.89 -12.96 3.40
N PRO A 377 1.47 -13.59 4.44
CA PRO A 377 0.70 -14.33 5.43
C PRO A 377 -0.15 -13.43 6.34
N THR A 378 0.31 -12.21 6.61
CA THR A 378 -0.41 -11.20 7.41
C THR A 378 -0.31 -9.80 6.79
N SER A 379 -1.29 -8.95 7.08
CA SER A 379 -1.37 -7.59 6.52
C SER A 379 -0.52 -6.55 7.24
N GLY A 380 -0.37 -6.67 8.56
CA GLY A 380 0.26 -5.64 9.37
C GLY A 380 -0.54 -4.33 9.40
N THR A 381 0.13 -3.27 9.81
CA THR A 381 -0.49 -1.93 10.01
C THR A 381 -0.01 -0.88 9.04
N ALA A 382 1.06 -1.16 8.29
CA ALA A 382 1.65 -0.22 7.35
C ALA A 382 1.33 -0.63 5.91
N PRO A 383 1.34 0.33 4.95
CA PRO A 383 1.19 0.00 3.53
C PRO A 383 2.23 -1.03 3.05
N PRO A 384 1.83 -2.04 2.26
CA PRO A 384 2.67 -3.23 2.00
C PRO A 384 3.76 -3.03 0.94
N THR A 385 3.73 -1.95 0.16
CA THR A 385 4.50 -1.83 -1.08
C THR A 385 6.01 -1.87 -0.87
N LEU A 386 6.52 -1.34 0.23
CA LEU A 386 7.95 -1.41 0.53
C LEU A 386 8.39 -2.87 0.76
N THR A 387 7.58 -3.65 1.47
CA THR A 387 7.80 -5.10 1.65
C THR A 387 7.69 -5.85 0.32
N VAL A 388 6.78 -5.45 -0.57
CA VAL A 388 6.72 -6.01 -1.93
C VAL A 388 8.01 -5.75 -2.70
N ALA A 389 8.56 -4.54 -2.63
CA ALA A 389 9.83 -4.20 -3.28
C ALA A 389 11.01 -5.00 -2.68
N ALA A 390 11.08 -5.13 -1.36
CA ALA A 390 12.10 -5.94 -0.69
C ALA A 390 12.02 -7.42 -1.11
N LEU A 391 10.81 -7.99 -1.17
CA LEU A 391 10.59 -9.36 -1.66
C LEU A 391 10.95 -9.54 -3.14
N ALA A 392 10.68 -8.55 -3.99
CA ALA A 392 11.05 -8.57 -5.39
C ALA A 392 12.58 -8.55 -5.59
N LEU A 393 13.28 -7.72 -4.83
CA LEU A 393 14.74 -7.68 -4.83
C LEU A 393 15.33 -9.00 -4.30
N ARG A 394 14.76 -9.55 -3.22
CA ARG A 394 15.19 -10.83 -2.66
C ARG A 394 14.99 -11.97 -3.67
N LEU A 395 13.85 -11.99 -4.37
CA LEU A 395 13.60 -12.96 -5.44
C LEU A 395 14.61 -12.79 -6.58
N ALA A 396 14.90 -11.57 -7.02
CA ALA A 396 15.93 -11.33 -8.03
C ALA A 396 17.31 -11.83 -7.58
N GLY A 397 17.67 -11.61 -6.31
CA GLY A 397 18.86 -12.17 -5.68
C GLY A 397 18.88 -13.70 -5.73
N HIS A 398 17.80 -14.36 -5.31
CA HIS A 398 17.66 -15.81 -5.37
C HIS A 398 17.82 -16.36 -6.80
N LEU A 399 17.12 -15.79 -7.77
CA LEU A 399 17.15 -16.22 -9.18
C LEU A 399 18.53 -16.02 -9.84
N THR A 400 19.32 -15.07 -9.35
CA THR A 400 20.66 -14.77 -9.88
C THR A 400 21.80 -15.27 -8.99
N SER A 401 21.48 -15.94 -7.88
CA SER A 401 22.44 -16.35 -6.84
C SER A 401 23.30 -15.19 -6.32
N ARG A 402 22.66 -14.05 -6.03
CA ARG A 402 23.28 -12.81 -5.54
C ARG A 402 22.74 -12.38 -4.19
N GLU A 403 23.65 -11.95 -3.32
CA GLU A 403 23.36 -11.33 -2.03
C GLU A 403 23.00 -9.83 -2.19
N PRO A 404 22.32 -9.19 -1.21
CA PRO A 404 21.90 -7.78 -1.30
C PRO A 404 23.04 -6.82 -1.66
N SER A 405 24.22 -7.04 -1.09
CA SER A 405 25.42 -6.20 -1.32
C SER A 405 26.02 -6.35 -2.71
N SER A 406 25.68 -7.43 -3.42
CA SER A 406 26.20 -7.77 -4.75
C SER A 406 25.24 -7.42 -5.88
N LEU A 407 24.00 -7.01 -5.55
CA LEU A 407 23.09 -6.50 -6.56
C LEU A 407 23.57 -5.12 -7.01
N PRO A 408 23.58 -4.85 -8.33
CA PRO A 408 23.94 -3.53 -8.82
C PRO A 408 22.94 -2.52 -8.26
N VAL A 409 23.39 -1.67 -7.35
CA VAL A 409 22.66 -0.45 -7.03
C VAL A 409 22.74 0.39 -8.30
N SER A 410 21.59 0.71 -8.88
CA SER A 410 21.54 1.46 -10.15
C SER A 410 22.44 2.70 -10.03
N SER A 411 23.45 2.83 -10.88
CA SER A 411 24.25 4.06 -10.94
C SER A 411 23.34 5.18 -11.48
N TRP A 412 23.03 6.14 -10.62
CA TRP A 412 22.02 7.18 -10.83
C TRP A 412 22.46 8.29 -11.76
#